data_AF-A0A821PV77-F1
#
_entry.id   AF-A0A821PV77-F1
#
_cell.length_a   1.000
_cell.length_b   1.000
_cell.length_c   1.000
_cell.angle_alpha   90.00
_cell.angle_beta   90.00
_cell.angle_gamma   90.00
#
_symmetry.space_group_name_H-M   'P 1'
#
loop_
_entity.id
_entity.type
_entity.pdbx_description
1 polymer ?
#
loop_
_entity_poly.entity_id
_entity_poly.type
_entity_poly.pdbx_seq_one_letter_code
_entity_poly.pdbx_strand_id
1 'polypeptide(L)'
;ADSSMLNVPGRLHDVSIVYNPKLKGSIEEHAISTLLTLYARCQGHTLVFLPGSREIQRAIEIFNSKIPADCVALPLYAALSAEEQNRVLQFDEDANNEIRMSLIADW
;
A
#
# COMPACT_ATOMS: atom_id res chain seq x y z
N ALA A 1 -19.55 -35.30 16.61
CA ALA A 1 -19.89 -34.69 15.31
C ALA A 1 -18.58 -34.37 14.62
N ASP A 2 -18.22 -35.17 13.61
CA ASP A 2 -17.01 -34.95 12.83
C ASP A 2 -17.23 -33.77 11.89
N SER A 3 -16.41 -32.73 12.05
CA SER A 3 -16.46 -31.55 11.18
C SER A 3 -15.62 -31.81 9.94
N SER A 4 -16.24 -31.69 8.77
CA SER A 4 -15.58 -31.88 7.47
C SER A 4 -14.60 -30.73 7.21
N MET A 5 -13.31 -31.05 7.12
CA MET A 5 -12.26 -30.07 6.81
C MET A 5 -12.27 -29.75 5.31
N LEU A 6 -12.63 -28.52 4.95
CA LEU A 6 -12.53 -28.00 3.58
C LEU A 6 -11.13 -27.45 3.35
N ASN A 7 -10.34 -28.10 2.49
CA ASN A 7 -9.00 -27.64 2.14
C ASN A 7 -9.04 -26.88 0.81
N VAL A 8 -8.76 -25.58 0.83
CA VAL A 8 -8.62 -24.75 -0.37
C VAL A 8 -7.12 -24.61 -0.64
N PRO A 9 -6.58 -25.21 -1.73
CA PRO A 9 -5.16 -25.09 -2.03
C PRO A 9 -4.81 -23.63 -2.33
N GLY A 10 -4.01 -23.02 -1.44
CA GLY A 10 -3.51 -21.66 -1.65
C GLY A 10 -2.57 -21.60 -2.84
N ARG A 11 -2.73 -20.58 -3.68
CA ARG A 11 -1.72 -20.23 -4.69
C ARG A 11 -0.76 -19.24 -4.04
N LEU A 12 0.43 -19.71 -3.69
CA LEU A 12 1.54 -18.83 -3.31
C LEU A 12 2.19 -18.36 -4.61
N HIS A 13 2.08 -17.07 -4.90
CA HIS A 13 2.91 -16.45 -5.93
C HIS A 13 4.34 -16.30 -5.37
N ASP A 14 5.36 -16.40 -6.23
CA ASP A 14 6.75 -16.21 -5.82
C ASP A 14 6.94 -14.79 -5.26
N VAL A 15 7.24 -14.71 -3.96
CA VAL A 15 7.47 -13.46 -3.24
C VAL A 15 8.93 -13.35 -2.81
N SER A 16 9.55 -12.22 -3.15
CA SER A 16 10.92 -11.90 -2.72
C SER A 16 10.89 -10.98 -1.50
N ILE A 17 11.64 -11.35 -0.46
CA ILE A 17 11.70 -10.57 0.79
C ILE A 17 13.04 -9.81 0.84
N VAL A 18 12.97 -8.50 1.04
CA VAL A 18 14.14 -7.62 1.17
C VAL A 18 14.08 -6.90 2.51
N TYR A 19 15.17 -6.97 3.28
CA TYR A 19 15.30 -6.27 4.55
C TYR A 19 16.06 -4.96 4.37
N ASN A 20 15.38 -3.84 4.62
CA ASN A 20 16.02 -2.53 4.62
C ASN A 20 16.53 -2.16 6.01
N PRO A 21 17.67 -1.46 6.11
CA PRO A 21 18.15 -0.94 7.38
C PRO A 21 17.17 0.10 7.93
N LYS A 22 16.98 0.13 9.25
CA LYS A 22 16.17 1.15 9.91
C LYS A 22 16.78 2.53 9.62
N LEU A 23 16.00 3.42 9.01
CA LEU A 23 16.41 4.81 8.89
C LEU A 23 16.15 5.57 10.19
N LYS A 24 16.91 6.65 10.40
CA LYS A 24 16.60 7.64 11.43
C LYS A 24 15.41 8.47 10.96
N GLY A 25 14.44 8.72 11.83
CA GLY A 25 13.25 9.51 11.51
C GLY A 25 11.97 8.83 11.98
N SER A 26 10.84 9.36 11.52
CA SER A 26 9.54 8.76 11.79
C SER A 26 9.28 7.56 10.86
N ILE A 27 8.33 6.69 11.24
CA ILE A 27 8.02 5.50 10.43
C ILE A 27 7.39 5.88 9.08
N GLU A 28 6.67 6.99 9.03
CA GLU A 28 6.04 7.55 7.85
C GLU A 28 7.12 8.02 6.86
N GLU A 29 8.14 8.74 7.34
CA GLU A 29 9.28 9.15 6.52
C GLU A 29 10.05 7.95 5.96
N HIS A 30 10.25 6.92 6.78
CA HIS A 30 10.91 5.69 6.36
C HIS A 30 10.09 4.94 5.30
N ALA A 31 8.78 4.85 5.47
CA ALA A 31 7.88 4.22 4.51
C ALA A 31 7.89 4.94 3.16
N ILE A 32 7.74 6.27 3.16
CA ILE A 32 7.69 7.05 1.91
C ILE A 32 9.06 7.06 1.20
N SER A 33 10.17 7.15 1.93
CA SER A 33 11.50 7.09 1.30
C SER A 33 11.80 5.72 0.68
N THR A 34 11.37 4.64 1.33
CA THR A 34 11.46 3.28 0.79
C THR A 34 10.60 3.13 -0.45
N LEU A 35 9.36 3.62 -0.41
CA LEU A 35 8.42 3.61 -1.52
C LEU A 35 8.96 4.33 -2.76
N LEU A 36 9.53 5.53 -2.59
CA LEU A 36 10.19 6.27 -3.66
C LEU A 36 11.35 5.49 -4.30
N THR A 37 12.13 4.80 -3.47
CA THR A 37 13.23 3.95 -3.95
C THR A 37 12.71 2.75 -4.74
N LEU A 38 11.57 2.17 -4.33
CA LEU A 38 10.91 1.08 -5.03
C LEU A 38 10.35 1.54 -6.37
N TYR A 39 9.74 2.72 -6.44
CA TYR A 39 9.24 3.29 -7.69
C TYR A 39 10.34 3.49 -8.74
N ALA A 40 11.57 3.80 -8.35
CA ALA A 40 12.67 3.88 -9.30
C ALA A 40 13.06 2.52 -9.94
N ARG A 41 12.62 1.39 -9.37
CA ARG A 41 13.10 0.04 -9.73
C ARG A 41 11.99 -0.91 -10.19
N CYS A 42 10.77 -0.69 -9.71
CA CYS A 42 9.63 -1.57 -9.92
C CYS A 42 8.48 -0.80 -10.57
N GLN A 43 7.71 -1.47 -11.42
CA GLN A 43 6.44 -0.99 -11.93
C GLN A 43 5.29 -1.70 -11.21
N GLY A 44 4.13 -1.06 -11.13
CA GLY A 44 2.92 -1.60 -10.50
C GLY A 44 2.50 -0.87 -9.24
N HIS A 45 1.42 -1.38 -8.64
CA HIS A 45 0.84 -0.84 -7.41
C HIS A 45 1.63 -1.31 -6.17
N THR A 46 1.67 -0.45 -5.15
CA THR A 46 2.36 -0.76 -3.89
C THR A 46 1.36 -0.75 -2.73
N LEU A 47 1.46 -1.71 -1.83
CA LEU A 47 0.75 -1.74 -0.56
C LEU A 47 1.73 -1.51 0.59
N VAL A 48 1.45 -0.51 1.42
CA VAL A 48 2.25 -0.08 2.57
C VAL A 48 1.41 -0.26 3.82
N PHE A 49 1.97 -0.90 4.85
CA PHE A 49 1.31 -1.07 6.14
C PHE A 49 1.87 -0.11 7.19
N LEU A 50 1.00 0.56 7.93
CA LEU A 50 1.32 1.50 9.00
C LEU A 50 0.45 1.21 10.25
N PRO A 51 0.93 1.50 11.47
CA PRO A 51 0.28 1.12 12.73
C PRO A 51 -1.04 1.80 13.05
N GLY A 52 -1.38 2.89 12.38
CA GLY A 52 -2.61 3.62 12.69
C GLY A 52 -2.97 4.68 11.67
N SER A 53 -4.21 5.15 11.77
CA SER A 53 -4.78 6.16 10.87
C SER A 53 -4.01 7.48 10.89
N ARG A 54 -3.46 7.89 12.04
CA ARG A 54 -2.65 9.10 12.15
C ARG A 54 -1.35 9.00 11.35
N GLU A 55 -0.68 7.86 11.41
CA GLU A 55 0.53 7.57 10.66
C GLU A 55 0.22 7.46 9.16
N ILE A 56 -0.92 6.87 8.80
CA ILE A 56 -1.41 6.82 7.42
C ILE A 56 -1.60 8.23 6.85
N GLN A 57 -2.34 9.09 7.54
CA GLN A 57 -2.60 10.46 7.08
C GLN A 57 -1.30 11.25 6.91
N ARG A 58 -0.38 11.15 7.87
CA ARG A 58 0.96 11.78 7.78
C ARG A 58 1.79 11.23 6.63
N ALA A 59 1.76 9.93 6.40
CA ALA A 59 2.46 9.33 5.27
C ALA A 59 1.92 9.84 3.93
N ILE A 60 0.59 10.02 3.81
CA ILE A 60 -0.05 10.62 2.62
C ILE A 60 0.37 12.09 2.45
N GLU A 61 0.41 12.87 3.52
CA GLU A 61 0.90 14.26 3.47
C GLU A 61 2.36 14.32 2.98
N ILE A 62 3.23 13.46 3.52
CA ILE A 62 4.63 13.36 3.11
C ILE A 62 4.73 12.89 1.65
N PHE A 63 3.92 11.92 1.25
CA PHE A 63 3.81 11.42 -0.13
C PHE A 63 3.47 12.58 -1.08
N ASN A 64 2.38 13.29 -0.81
CA ASN A 64 1.91 14.39 -1.66
C ASN A 64 2.90 15.55 -1.75
N SER A 65 3.75 15.75 -0.73
CA SER A 65 4.80 16.78 -0.76
C SER A 65 6.06 16.42 -1.55
N LYS A 66 6.32 15.12 -1.78
CA LYS A 66 7.61 14.64 -2.31
C LYS A 66 7.52 13.97 -3.69
N ILE A 67 6.32 13.64 -4.16
CA ILE A 67 6.15 12.67 -5.24
C ILE A 67 5.72 13.30 -6.57
N PRO A 68 6.22 12.78 -7.71
CA PRO A 68 5.82 13.21 -9.05
C PRO A 68 4.35 12.97 -9.38
N ALA A 69 3.84 13.70 -10.37
CA ALA A 69 2.41 13.79 -10.72
C ALA A 69 1.78 12.48 -11.25
N ASP A 70 2.59 11.44 -11.47
CA ASP A 70 2.21 10.14 -12.01
C ASP A 70 1.99 9.07 -10.92
N CYS A 71 1.93 9.46 -9.65
CA CYS A 71 1.66 8.55 -8.54
C CYS A 71 0.56 9.10 -7.62
N VAL A 72 -0.29 8.21 -7.09
CA VAL A 72 -1.38 8.57 -6.18
C VAL A 72 -1.31 7.68 -4.94
N ALA A 73 -1.38 8.29 -3.76
CA ALA A 73 -1.53 7.58 -2.50
C ALA A 73 -2.99 7.61 -2.03
N LEU A 74 -3.54 6.45 -1.71
CA LEU A 74 -4.88 6.30 -1.16
C LEU A 74 -4.82 5.67 0.24
N PRO A 75 -5.53 6.24 1.22
CA PRO A 75 -5.67 5.61 2.53
C PRO A 75 -6.57 4.38 2.43
N LEU A 76 -6.25 3.34 3.21
CA LEU A 76 -7.08 2.15 3.35
C LEU A 76 -7.12 1.68 4.81
N TYR A 77 -7.97 2.29 5.65
CA TYR A 77 -8.15 1.88 7.04
C TYR A 77 -9.62 1.70 7.42
N ALA A 78 -9.88 0.95 8.50
CA ALA A 78 -11.23 0.50 8.87
C ALA A 78 -12.28 1.62 9.08
N ALA A 79 -11.83 2.84 9.42
CA ALA A 79 -12.70 3.99 9.64
C ALA A 79 -13.10 4.75 8.34
N LEU A 80 -12.65 4.31 7.17
CA LEU A 80 -13.07 4.87 5.88
C LEU A 80 -14.51 4.48 5.55
N SER A 81 -15.20 5.36 4.84
CA SER A 81 -16.51 5.06 4.27
C SER A 81 -16.41 3.99 3.18
N ALA A 82 -17.52 3.29 2.93
CA ALA A 82 -17.59 2.29 1.85
C ALA A 82 -17.27 2.91 0.46
N GLU A 83 -17.61 4.18 0.24
CA GLU A 83 -17.25 4.90 -0.99
C GLU A 83 -15.73 5.06 -1.14
N GLU A 84 -15.03 5.43 -0.07
CA GLU A 84 -13.58 5.59 -0.11
C GLU A 84 -12.85 4.26 -0.30
N GLN A 85 -13.34 3.18 0.31
CA GLN A 85 -12.82 1.83 0.06
C GLN A 85 -13.07 1.39 -1.38
N ASN A 86 -14.25 1.69 -1.96
CA ASN A 86 -14.55 1.37 -3.35
C ASN A 86 -13.68 2.15 -4.34
N ARG A 87 -13.25 3.38 -4.02
CA ARG A 87 -12.33 4.14 -4.89
C ARG A 87 -11.00 3.43 -5.09
N VAL A 88 -10.52 2.68 -4.09
CA VAL A 88 -9.33 1.84 -4.22
C VAL A 88 -9.56 0.72 -5.23
N LEU A 89 -10.70 0.04 -5.13
CA LEU A 89 -11.04 -1.08 -5.99
C LEU A 89 -11.29 -0.65 -7.45
N GLN A 90 -11.87 0.52 -7.66
CA GLN A 90 -12.20 1.04 -9.00
C GLN A 90 -10.99 1.59 -9.76
N PHE A 91 -9.94 2.06 -9.07
CA PHE A 91 -8.79 2.66 -9.73
C PHE A 91 -7.92 1.63 -10.49
N ASP A 92 -7.99 0.35 -10.12
CA ASP A 92 -7.30 -0.76 -10.81
C ASP A 92 -8.08 -1.21 -12.08
N GLU A 93 -9.38 -0.92 -12.19
CA GLU A 93 -10.17 -1.31 -13.37
C GLU A 93 -9.80 -0.51 -14.64
N ASP A 94 -9.20 0.67 -14.49
CA ASP A 94 -8.64 1.44 -15.60
C ASP A 94 -7.25 0.92 -15.99
N ALA A 95 -7.23 -0.17 -16.76
CA ALA A 95 -6.03 -0.84 -17.28
C ALA A 95 -5.09 0.04 -18.15
N ASN A 96 -5.42 1.32 -18.35
CA ASN A 96 -4.65 2.33 -19.07
C ASN A 96 -4.01 3.38 -18.14
N ASN A 97 -4.17 3.26 -16.82
CA ASN A 97 -3.53 4.20 -15.90
C ASN A 97 -2.01 3.96 -15.85
N GLU A 98 -1.26 4.83 -16.54
CA GLU A 98 0.18 5.04 -16.30
C GLU A 98 0.46 5.53 -14.86
N ILE A 99 -0.60 5.79 -14.07
CA ILE A 99 -0.55 6.30 -12.71
C ILE A 99 -0.35 5.15 -11.71
N ARG A 100 0.72 5.22 -10.92
CA ARG A 100 1.01 4.22 -9.89
C ARG A 100 0.22 4.48 -8.62
N MET A 101 -0.52 3.48 -8.16
CA MET A 101 -1.21 3.54 -6.87
C MET A 101 -0.31 3.08 -5.73
N SER A 102 -0.30 3.83 -4.64
CA SER A 102 0.15 3.38 -3.32
C SER A 102 -1.03 3.31 -2.35
N LEU A 103 -1.30 2.12 -1.84
CA LEU A 103 -2.24 1.91 -0.76
C LEU A 103 -1.52 1.96 0.57
N ILE A 104 -2.05 2.73 1.51
CA ILE A 104 -1.49 2.81 2.86
C ILE A 104 -2.54 2.32 3.86
N ALA A 105 -2.31 1.14 4.41
CA ALA A 105 -3.27 0.40 5.23
C ALA A 105 -2.82 0.19 6.68
N ASP A 106 -3.78 -0.02 7.57
CA ASP A 106 -3.54 -0.54 8.92
C ASP A 106 -3.40 -2.08 8.93
N TRP A 107 -2.76 -2.62 9.98
CA TRP A 107 -2.55 -4.07 10.18
C TRP A 107 -3.80 -4.76 10.72
#